data_AF-A0A349GX95-F1
#
_entry.id   AF-A0A349GX95-F1
#
_cell.length_a   1.000
_cell.length_b   1.000
_cell.length_c   1.000
_cell.angle_alpha   90.00
_cell.angle_beta   90.00
_cell.angle_gamma   90.00
#
_symmetry.space_group_name_H-M   'P 1'
#
loop_
_entity.id
_entity.type
_entity.pdbx_description
1 polymer ?
#
loop_
_entity_poly.entity_id
_entity_poly.type
_entity_poly.pdbx_seq_one_letter_code
_entity_poly.pdbx_strand_id
1 'polypeptide(L)'
;MKLLSFLTFRRKAADPVASVDADLASPLIHDDELEQYDHDMRIVSAQGAIDEEKLQRKAEKVILSAAEDSLQRIHTIKMGRCPDCGSHVRQHLFASICDQCGWHTFEVPRQGSVRVHITNGQPVDGQRCYVVKTGVVLVVVDDVVRAKIPTSSVSWIEYLWDRQELGSRHRQVLDRMTLLCAWCNREANPETDGFHMVQAAFGATQERYCFCSDECYEAFRKMYPARVHRNCYERDCATCDLCMKRYSDDEDGIRMLAKDYLKIVKQTRTGNGHE
;
A
#
# COMPACT_ATOMS: atom_id res chain seq x y z
N MET A 1 -48.78 6.19 17.03
CA MET A 1 -49.85 5.24 16.66
C MET A 1 -50.61 5.79 15.46
N LYS A 2 -50.70 4.93 14.43
CA LYS A 2 -51.49 4.86 13.20
C LYS A 2 -52.27 6.07 12.64
N LEU A 3 -51.98 6.28 11.36
CA LEU A 3 -52.62 7.05 10.29
C LEU A 3 -53.98 6.47 9.84
N LEU A 4 -54.83 7.38 9.35
CA LEU A 4 -55.88 7.23 8.34
C LEU A 4 -55.52 8.25 7.23
N SER A 5 -55.76 8.12 5.93
CA SER A 5 -56.40 7.16 5.03
C SER A 5 -56.24 7.69 3.59
N PHE A 6 -56.63 6.90 2.57
CA PHE A 6 -57.08 7.29 1.21
C PHE A 6 -55.97 7.71 0.20
N LEU A 7 -55.85 7.23 -1.05
CA LEU A 7 -56.76 6.56 -1.99
C LEU A 7 -55.98 5.68 -2.99
N THR A 8 -56.52 4.51 -3.28
CA THR A 8 -56.13 3.58 -4.35
C THR A 8 -56.61 4.09 -5.71
N PHE A 9 -55.70 4.17 -6.68
CA PHE A 9 -56.00 4.56 -8.05
C PHE A 9 -56.46 3.35 -8.88
N ARG A 10 -57.61 3.53 -9.51
CA ARG A 10 -58.38 2.57 -10.32
C ARG A 10 -57.80 2.57 -11.75
N ARG A 11 -57.40 1.42 -12.29
CA ARG A 11 -57.31 1.20 -13.75
C ARG A 11 -58.33 0.14 -14.15
N LYS A 12 -59.12 0.51 -15.15
CA LYS A 12 -60.27 -0.19 -15.72
C LYS A 12 -59.81 -0.83 -17.03
N ALA A 13 -60.06 -2.12 -17.24
CA ALA A 13 -59.96 -2.75 -18.56
C ALA A 13 -60.99 -3.88 -18.70
N ALA A 14 -61.84 -3.69 -19.71
CA ALA A 14 -62.52 -4.63 -20.63
C ALA A 14 -63.31 -5.86 -20.13
N ASP A 15 -64.50 -5.95 -20.73
CA ASP A 15 -65.53 -7.01 -20.68
C ASP A 15 -65.09 -8.38 -21.26
N PRO A 16 -65.87 -9.45 -21.02
CA PRO A 16 -65.42 -10.84 -21.13
C PRO A 16 -65.57 -11.38 -22.55
N VAL A 17 -64.51 -11.96 -23.09
CA VAL A 17 -64.58 -12.80 -24.29
C VAL A 17 -64.56 -14.26 -23.85
N ALA A 18 -65.66 -14.93 -24.11
CA ALA A 18 -65.79 -16.38 -24.04
C ALA A 18 -64.75 -17.05 -24.97
N SER A 19 -63.98 -17.97 -24.40
CA SER A 19 -63.30 -19.09 -25.08
C SER A 19 -63.64 -20.31 -24.22
N VAL A 20 -64.65 -21.10 -24.57
CA VAL A 20 -64.58 -22.26 -25.47
C VAL A 20 -63.21 -22.94 -25.43
N ASP A 21 -63.26 -24.21 -25.03
CA ASP A 21 -62.20 -25.23 -25.05
C ASP A 21 -61.16 -25.19 -23.92
N ALA A 22 -61.55 -25.82 -22.80
CA ALA A 22 -60.64 -26.38 -21.79
C ALA A 22 -60.05 -27.73 -22.23
N ASP A 23 -59.84 -27.92 -23.54
CA ASP A 23 -59.23 -29.10 -24.13
C ASP A 23 -58.31 -28.65 -25.25
N LEU A 24 -57.09 -29.20 -25.28
CA LEU A 24 -55.98 -28.96 -26.23
C LEU A 24 -54.98 -27.86 -25.85
N ALA A 25 -54.06 -28.23 -24.94
CA ALA A 25 -52.59 -28.18 -25.16
C ALA A 25 -51.85 -28.16 -23.80
N SER A 26 -51.79 -29.31 -23.11
CA SER A 26 -50.45 -29.67 -22.62
C SER A 26 -49.66 -29.96 -23.88
N PRO A 27 -48.61 -29.18 -24.23
CA PRO A 27 -47.68 -29.70 -25.20
C PRO A 27 -47.15 -30.99 -24.55
N LEU A 28 -47.47 -32.12 -25.17
CA LEU A 28 -46.78 -33.38 -24.95
C LEU A 28 -45.34 -33.14 -25.37
N ILE A 29 -44.59 -32.39 -24.56
CA ILE A 29 -43.14 -32.44 -24.59
C ILE A 29 -42.87 -33.90 -24.24
N HIS A 30 -42.38 -34.66 -25.22
CA HIS A 30 -41.99 -36.05 -24.98
C HIS A 30 -41.03 -36.04 -23.79
N ASP A 31 -41.08 -37.03 -22.89
CA ASP A 31 -40.16 -37.06 -21.73
C ASP A 31 -38.69 -36.89 -22.20
N ASP A 32 -38.36 -37.41 -23.39
CA ASP A 32 -37.09 -37.21 -24.10
C ASP A 32 -36.74 -35.74 -24.41
N GLU A 33 -37.72 -34.91 -24.82
CA GLU A 33 -37.51 -33.48 -25.12
C GLU A 33 -37.33 -32.64 -23.84
N LEU A 34 -37.98 -33.06 -22.75
CA LEU A 34 -37.85 -32.46 -21.42
C LEU A 34 -36.47 -32.77 -20.82
N GLU A 35 -36.02 -34.02 -20.94
CA GLU A 35 -34.66 -34.43 -20.55
C GLU A 35 -33.58 -33.70 -21.36
N GLN A 36 -33.82 -33.51 -22.67
CA GLN A 36 -32.89 -32.79 -23.53
C GLN A 36 -32.82 -31.31 -23.19
N TYR A 37 -33.97 -30.67 -22.90
CA TYR A 37 -34.00 -29.29 -22.40
C TYR A 37 -33.29 -29.14 -21.04
N ASP A 38 -33.48 -30.10 -20.12
CA ASP A 38 -32.81 -30.11 -18.81
C ASP A 38 -31.30 -30.30 -18.95
N HIS A 39 -30.88 -31.14 -19.90
CA HIS A 39 -29.47 -31.34 -20.24
C HIS A 39 -28.83 -30.07 -20.81
N ASP A 40 -29.51 -29.40 -21.75
CA ASP A 40 -29.04 -28.16 -22.36
C ASP A 40 -28.97 -27.01 -21.33
N MET A 41 -29.98 -26.91 -20.46
CA MET A 41 -29.99 -26.00 -19.30
C MET A 41 -28.79 -26.23 -18.37
N ARG A 42 -28.44 -27.49 -18.08
CA ARG A 42 -27.27 -27.83 -17.26
C ARG A 42 -25.96 -27.46 -17.95
N ILE A 43 -25.83 -27.69 -19.26
CA ILE A 43 -24.65 -27.29 -20.03
C ILE A 43 -24.48 -25.77 -20.02
N VAL A 44 -25.55 -25.00 -20.26
CA VAL A 44 -25.50 -23.53 -20.25
C VAL A 44 -25.16 -23.00 -18.86
N SER A 45 -25.74 -23.57 -17.79
CA SER A 45 -25.43 -23.17 -16.42
C SER A 45 -23.98 -23.49 -16.02
N ALA A 46 -23.47 -24.67 -16.41
CA ALA A 46 -22.08 -25.06 -16.19
C ALA A 46 -21.11 -24.20 -16.99
N GLN A 47 -21.45 -23.88 -18.25
CA GLN A 47 -20.66 -22.98 -19.10
C GLN A 47 -20.62 -21.55 -18.52
N GLY A 48 -21.76 -21.05 -18.02
CA GLY A 48 -21.85 -19.78 -17.30
C GLY A 48 -20.98 -19.74 -16.05
N ALA A 49 -21.01 -20.80 -15.22
CA ALA A 49 -20.16 -20.91 -14.04
C ALA A 49 -18.65 -20.96 -14.38
N ILE A 50 -18.27 -21.68 -15.44
CA ILE A 50 -16.90 -21.75 -15.93
C ILE A 50 -16.43 -20.37 -16.42
N ASP A 51 -17.29 -19.63 -17.12
CA ASP A 51 -16.94 -18.31 -17.66
C ASP A 51 -16.91 -17.23 -16.56
N GLU A 52 -17.75 -17.35 -15.53
CA GLU A 52 -17.65 -16.54 -14.29
C GLU A 52 -16.35 -16.82 -13.53
N GLU A 53 -15.97 -18.08 -13.34
CA GLU A 53 -14.71 -18.45 -12.68
C GLU A 53 -13.49 -17.96 -13.46
N LYS A 54 -13.52 -18.07 -14.80
CA LYS A 54 -12.48 -17.49 -15.67
C LYS A 54 -12.43 -15.96 -15.58
N LEU A 55 -13.58 -15.28 -15.48
CA LEU A 55 -13.63 -13.84 -15.33
C LEU A 55 -13.07 -13.41 -13.97
N GLN A 56 -13.43 -14.11 -12.89
CA GLN A 56 -12.89 -13.87 -11.55
C GLN A 56 -11.37 -14.06 -11.51
N ARG A 57 -10.84 -15.17 -12.07
CA ARG A 57 -9.39 -15.39 -12.17
C ARG A 57 -8.68 -14.31 -12.99
N LYS A 58 -9.29 -13.83 -14.07
CA LYS A 58 -8.74 -12.71 -14.85
C LYS A 58 -8.74 -11.41 -14.02
N ALA A 59 -9.82 -11.14 -13.28
CA ALA A 59 -9.92 -9.98 -12.40
C ALA A 59 -8.85 -10.02 -11.29
N GLU A 60 -8.70 -11.16 -10.60
CA GLU A 60 -7.67 -11.37 -9.59
C GLU A 60 -6.27 -11.17 -10.15
N LYS A 61 -5.98 -11.71 -11.34
CA LYS A 61 -4.68 -11.53 -11.99
C LYS A 61 -4.40 -10.05 -12.31
N VAL A 62 -5.41 -9.30 -12.74
CA VAL A 62 -5.29 -7.85 -12.99
C VAL A 62 -5.10 -7.07 -11.69
N ILE A 63 -5.76 -7.47 -10.60
CA ILE A 63 -5.58 -6.87 -9.28
C ILE A 63 -4.15 -7.11 -8.78
N LEU A 64 -3.66 -8.35 -8.88
CA LEU A 64 -2.29 -8.69 -8.48
C LEU A 64 -1.26 -7.90 -9.29
N SER A 65 -1.40 -7.85 -10.62
CA SER A 65 -0.46 -7.06 -11.45
C SER A 65 -0.53 -5.56 -11.13
N ALA A 66 -1.74 -5.01 -10.90
CA ALA A 66 -1.89 -3.60 -10.53
C ALA A 66 -1.29 -3.30 -9.15
N ALA A 67 -1.35 -4.26 -8.21
CA ALA A 67 -0.73 -4.15 -6.90
C ALA A 67 0.79 -4.21 -7.00
N GLU A 68 1.35 -5.14 -7.80
CA GLU A 68 2.78 -5.23 -8.10
C GLU A 68 3.31 -3.93 -8.71
N ASP A 69 2.62 -3.39 -9.72
CA ASP A 69 2.98 -2.11 -10.35
C ASP A 69 2.94 -0.95 -9.36
N SER A 70 1.95 -0.93 -8.47
CA SER A 70 1.83 0.09 -7.43
C SER A 70 2.97 0.01 -6.41
N LEU A 71 3.35 -1.20 -5.99
CA LEU A 71 4.48 -1.42 -5.09
C LEU A 71 5.80 -1.02 -5.76
N GLN A 72 5.98 -1.36 -7.04
CA GLN A 72 7.15 -0.97 -7.80
C GLN A 72 7.26 0.55 -7.90
N ARG A 73 6.17 1.26 -8.19
CA ARG A 73 6.14 2.73 -8.23
C ARG A 73 6.50 3.34 -6.88
N ILE A 74 5.94 2.82 -5.78
CA ILE A 74 6.27 3.28 -4.42
C ILE A 74 7.75 3.05 -4.12
N HIS A 75 8.31 1.90 -4.51
CA HIS A 75 9.72 1.60 -4.32
C HIS A 75 10.63 2.56 -5.12
N THR A 76 10.31 2.82 -6.38
CA THR A 76 11.03 3.78 -7.23
C THR A 76 11.03 5.19 -6.62
N ILE A 77 9.88 5.63 -6.09
CA ILE A 77 9.77 6.93 -5.40
C ILE A 77 10.61 6.95 -4.11
N LYS A 78 10.61 5.86 -3.32
CA LYS A 78 11.46 5.74 -2.12
C LYS A 78 12.95 5.81 -2.45
N MET A 79 13.35 5.36 -3.63
CA MET A 79 14.73 5.47 -4.14
C MET A 79 15.04 6.86 -4.73
N GLY A 80 14.10 7.82 -4.66
CA GLY A 80 14.27 9.18 -5.19
C GLY A 80 14.21 9.27 -6.72
N ARG A 81 13.56 8.31 -7.36
CA ARG A 81 13.45 8.18 -8.82
C ARG A 81 12.01 8.39 -9.29
N CYS A 82 11.85 8.90 -10.50
CA CYS A 82 10.54 9.12 -11.11
C CYS A 82 9.98 7.77 -11.59
N PRO A 83 8.71 7.44 -11.28
CA PRO A 83 8.10 6.20 -11.76
C PRO A 83 7.91 6.17 -13.28
N ASP A 84 7.80 7.32 -13.93
CA ASP A 84 7.50 7.41 -15.36
C ASP A 84 8.77 7.45 -16.22
N CYS A 85 9.77 8.26 -15.85
CA CYS A 85 10.99 8.44 -16.65
C CYS A 85 12.29 7.96 -15.97
N GLY A 86 12.23 7.45 -14.74
CA GLY A 86 13.41 6.96 -14.01
C GLY A 86 14.42 8.03 -13.58
N SER A 87 14.17 9.31 -13.87
CA SER A 87 15.08 10.41 -13.53
C SER A 87 14.98 10.78 -12.05
N HIS A 88 15.90 11.60 -11.54
CA HIS A 88 15.85 12.04 -10.14
C HIS A 88 14.59 12.87 -9.86
N VAL A 89 14.02 12.64 -8.67
CA VAL A 89 12.87 13.38 -8.14
C VAL A 89 13.34 14.23 -6.98
N ARG A 90 13.00 15.53 -7.00
CA ARG A 90 13.21 16.41 -5.85
C ARG A 90 12.10 16.19 -4.85
N GLN A 91 12.51 15.93 -3.60
CA GLN A 91 11.59 15.79 -2.48
C GLN A 91 11.51 17.12 -1.74
N HIS A 92 10.30 17.69 -1.71
CA HIS A 92 9.90 18.80 -0.86
C HIS A 92 9.11 18.25 0.35
N LEU A 93 8.84 19.10 1.35
CA LEU A 93 8.11 18.71 2.57
C LEU A 93 6.77 18.00 2.31
N PHE A 94 6.03 18.43 1.30
CA PHE A 94 4.69 17.92 0.96
C PHE A 94 4.55 17.51 -0.50
N ALA A 95 5.62 17.54 -1.28
CA ALA A 95 5.55 17.27 -2.71
C ALA A 95 6.81 16.57 -3.19
N SER A 96 6.68 15.74 -4.21
CA SER A 96 7.78 15.14 -4.95
C SER A 96 7.60 15.47 -6.42
N ILE A 97 8.60 16.10 -7.04
CA ILE A 97 8.50 16.63 -8.40
C ILE A 97 9.70 16.13 -9.22
N CYS A 98 9.43 15.61 -10.42
CA CYS A 98 10.46 15.24 -11.38
C CYS A 98 10.82 16.43 -12.26
N ASP A 99 12.10 16.84 -12.22
CA ASP A 99 12.61 17.99 -13.00
C ASP A 99 12.56 17.75 -14.52
N GLN A 100 12.53 16.49 -14.98
CA GLN A 100 12.66 16.16 -16.41
C GLN A 100 11.32 15.96 -17.12
N CYS A 101 10.36 15.26 -16.48
CA CYS A 101 9.06 14.97 -17.10
C CYS A 101 7.88 15.71 -16.46
N GLY A 102 8.09 16.43 -15.36
CA GLY A 102 7.01 17.15 -14.66
C GLY A 102 6.06 16.25 -13.87
N TRP A 103 6.32 14.94 -13.78
CA TRP A 103 5.60 14.06 -12.88
C TRP A 103 5.68 14.61 -11.46
N HIS A 104 4.54 14.66 -10.78
CA HIS A 104 4.47 15.15 -9.42
C HIS A 104 3.45 14.37 -8.60
N THR A 105 3.73 14.28 -7.31
CA THR A 105 2.78 13.85 -6.29
C THR A 105 2.89 14.81 -5.12
N PHE A 106 1.77 15.17 -4.53
CA PHE A 106 1.75 16.06 -3.37
C PHE A 106 0.67 15.65 -2.38
N GLU A 107 0.91 15.96 -1.12
CA GLU A 107 -0.06 15.81 -0.04
C GLU A 107 -0.90 17.09 0.08
N VAL A 108 -2.19 16.92 0.39
CA VAL A 108 -3.13 18.01 0.68
C VAL A 108 -3.19 18.19 2.21
N PRO A 109 -3.38 19.42 2.74
CA PRO A 109 -3.50 19.65 4.18
C PRO A 109 -4.55 18.75 4.82
N ARG A 110 -4.24 18.19 6.00
CA ARG A 110 -5.20 17.38 6.77
C ARG A 110 -6.06 18.21 7.69
N GLN A 111 -5.45 19.24 8.29
CA GLN A 111 -6.11 20.16 9.22
C GLN A 111 -6.31 21.54 8.59
N GLY A 112 -5.41 21.92 7.68
CA GLY A 112 -5.55 23.12 6.88
C GLY A 112 -6.81 23.14 6.00
N SER A 113 -7.30 24.34 5.69
CA SER A 113 -8.42 24.53 4.78
C SER A 113 -7.95 24.62 3.32
N VAL A 114 -8.89 24.42 2.40
CA VAL A 114 -8.68 24.59 0.97
C VAL A 114 -9.62 25.65 0.46
N ARG A 115 -9.10 26.57 -0.34
CA ARG A 115 -9.88 27.64 -0.97
C ARG A 115 -9.83 27.48 -2.48
N VAL A 116 -10.99 27.26 -3.09
CA VAL A 116 -11.12 27.14 -4.55
C VAL A 116 -11.58 28.47 -5.11
N HIS A 117 -10.72 29.12 -5.90
CA HIS A 117 -11.01 30.40 -6.53
C HIS A 117 -11.71 30.17 -7.87
N ILE A 118 -12.90 30.73 -8.03
CA ILE A 118 -13.73 30.59 -9.23
C ILE A 118 -13.52 31.81 -10.13
N THR A 119 -13.48 31.60 -11.44
CA THR A 119 -13.39 32.69 -12.42
C THR A 119 -14.61 33.59 -12.31
N ASN A 120 -14.40 34.86 -11.92
CA ASN A 120 -15.44 35.87 -11.71
C ASN A 120 -16.45 35.55 -10.59
N GLY A 121 -16.08 34.73 -9.61
CA GLY A 121 -16.94 34.34 -8.49
C GLY A 121 -16.31 34.60 -7.12
N GLN A 122 -17.09 34.36 -6.07
CA GLN A 122 -16.54 34.29 -4.72
C GLN A 122 -15.81 32.96 -4.52
N PRO A 123 -14.69 32.96 -3.78
CA PRO A 123 -13.97 31.73 -3.48
C PRO A 123 -14.81 30.80 -2.60
N VAL A 124 -14.70 29.50 -2.85
CA VAL A 124 -15.39 28.47 -2.06
C VAL A 124 -14.40 27.84 -1.09
N ASP A 125 -14.68 28.01 0.19
CA ASP A 125 -13.90 27.43 1.28
C ASP A 125 -14.36 26.01 1.59
N GLY A 126 -13.39 25.12 1.73
CA GLY A 126 -13.55 23.72 2.09
C GLY A 126 -12.47 23.22 3.05
N GLN A 127 -12.65 22.01 3.56
CA GLN A 127 -11.59 21.29 4.28
C GLN A 127 -10.74 20.46 3.32
N ARG A 128 -11.37 19.87 2.29
CA ARG A 128 -10.68 19.08 1.25
C ARG A 128 -11.21 19.41 -0.13
N CYS A 129 -10.36 19.22 -1.15
CA CYS A 129 -10.78 19.26 -2.54
C CYS A 129 -10.32 18.00 -3.29
N TYR A 130 -11.15 17.54 -4.22
CA TYR A 130 -10.82 16.42 -5.11
C TYR A 130 -11.04 16.84 -6.55
N VAL A 131 -10.01 16.71 -7.37
CA VAL A 131 -10.11 16.85 -8.82
C VAL A 131 -10.37 15.47 -9.40
N VAL A 132 -11.61 15.21 -9.81
CA VAL A 132 -12.00 13.92 -10.38
C VAL A 132 -11.72 13.88 -11.88
N LYS A 133 -11.46 12.67 -12.42
CA LYS A 133 -11.15 12.44 -13.84
C LYS A 133 -12.21 13.02 -14.80
N THR A 134 -13.44 13.19 -14.33
CA THR A 134 -14.55 13.77 -15.10
C THR A 134 -14.42 15.29 -15.32
N GLY A 135 -13.32 15.93 -14.90
CA GLY A 135 -13.10 17.37 -15.09
C GLY A 135 -13.93 18.23 -14.15
N VAL A 136 -14.14 17.74 -12.92
CA VAL A 136 -14.92 18.45 -11.89
C VAL A 136 -14.09 18.50 -10.60
N VAL A 137 -14.21 19.61 -9.89
CA VAL A 137 -13.63 19.82 -8.57
C VAL A 137 -14.74 19.69 -7.53
N LEU A 138 -14.56 18.77 -6.60
CA LEU A 138 -15.44 18.56 -5.46
C LEU A 138 -14.82 19.21 -4.23
N VAL A 139 -15.57 20.10 -3.57
CA VAL A 139 -15.17 20.73 -2.31
C VAL A 139 -15.94 20.09 -1.18
N VAL A 140 -15.23 19.56 -0.18
CA VAL A 140 -15.78 18.79 0.94
C VAL A 140 -15.58 19.55 2.24
N VAL A 141 -16.63 19.58 3.07
CA VAL A 141 -16.65 20.12 4.43
C VAL A 141 -17.42 19.16 5.32
N ASP A 142 -16.86 18.76 6.45
CA ASP A 142 -17.48 17.85 7.42
C ASP A 142 -17.99 16.56 6.77
N ASP A 143 -17.16 15.98 5.90
CA ASP A 143 -17.44 14.78 5.09
C ASP A 143 -18.64 14.89 4.12
N VAL A 144 -19.15 16.10 3.88
CA VAL A 144 -20.21 16.39 2.90
C VAL A 144 -19.66 17.21 1.73
N VAL A 145 -20.07 16.86 0.50
CA VAL A 145 -19.77 17.65 -0.69
C VAL A 145 -20.55 18.96 -0.63
N ARG A 146 -19.85 20.06 -0.33
CA ARG A 146 -20.43 21.41 -0.24
C ARG A 146 -20.61 22.02 -1.62
N ALA A 147 -19.68 21.79 -2.54
CA ALA A 147 -19.73 22.36 -3.88
C ALA A 147 -19.17 21.39 -4.93
N LYS A 148 -19.79 21.42 -6.11
CA LYS A 148 -19.36 20.72 -7.32
C LYS A 148 -19.10 21.77 -8.40
N ILE A 149 -17.83 21.99 -8.74
CA ILE A 149 -17.41 23.09 -9.62
C ILE A 149 -16.75 22.50 -10.87
N PRO A 150 -17.20 22.83 -12.09
CA PRO A 150 -16.51 22.43 -13.32
C PRO A 150 -15.08 22.97 -13.36
N THR A 151 -14.10 22.18 -13.80
CA THR A 151 -12.69 22.63 -13.86
C THR A 151 -12.51 23.86 -14.76
N SER A 152 -13.34 24.03 -15.79
CA SER A 152 -13.33 25.22 -16.67
C SER A 152 -13.65 26.54 -15.97
N SER A 153 -14.27 26.48 -14.79
CA SER A 153 -14.65 27.65 -13.99
C SER A 153 -13.71 27.90 -12.82
N VAL A 154 -12.73 27.03 -12.60
CA VAL A 154 -11.75 27.17 -11.51
C VAL A 154 -10.54 27.93 -12.03
N SER A 155 -10.19 29.03 -11.36
CA SER A 155 -9.00 29.81 -11.67
C SER A 155 -7.75 29.17 -11.06
N TRP A 156 -7.74 28.95 -9.74
CA TRP A 156 -6.69 28.21 -9.04
C TRP A 156 -7.20 27.66 -7.70
N ILE A 157 -6.45 26.74 -7.13
CA ILE A 157 -6.74 26.12 -5.82
C ILE A 157 -5.62 26.54 -4.86
N GLU A 158 -6.02 27.10 -3.73
CA GLU A 158 -5.12 27.53 -2.66
C GLU A 158 -5.22 26.56 -1.48
N TYR A 159 -4.08 25.98 -1.12
CA TYR A 159 -3.96 25.09 0.04
C TYR A 159 -3.42 25.89 1.23
N LEU A 160 -4.25 26.09 2.24
CA LEU A 160 -3.91 26.85 3.43
C LEU A 160 -3.37 25.90 4.49
N TRP A 161 -2.04 25.77 4.54
CA TRP A 161 -1.37 24.91 5.53
C TRP A 161 -1.40 25.56 6.91
N ASP A 162 -1.85 24.80 7.91
CA ASP A 162 -1.75 25.25 9.29
C ASP A 162 -0.28 25.19 9.79
N ARG A 163 0.10 26.17 10.62
CA ARG A 163 1.48 26.27 11.13
C ARG A 163 1.85 25.09 12.02
N GLN A 164 0.90 24.51 12.76
CA GLN A 164 1.15 23.35 13.59
C GLN A 164 1.42 22.11 12.72
N GLU A 165 0.64 21.93 11.63
CA GLU A 165 0.84 20.87 10.65
C GLU A 165 2.21 20.98 9.97
N LEU A 166 2.60 22.19 9.54
CA LEU A 166 3.92 22.47 8.99
C LEU A 166 5.04 22.11 9.98
N GLY A 167 4.94 22.58 11.23
CA GLY A 167 5.97 22.35 12.25
C GLY A 167 6.10 20.88 12.67
N SER A 168 4.99 20.12 12.67
CA SER A 168 5.01 18.68 12.93
C SER A 168 5.71 17.91 11.82
N ARG A 169 5.39 18.22 10.55
CA ARG A 169 6.03 17.57 9.41
C ARG A 169 7.48 17.96 9.22
N HIS A 170 7.83 19.22 9.46
CA HIS A 170 9.23 19.65 9.45
C HIS A 170 10.06 18.86 10.46
N ARG A 171 9.53 18.65 11.68
CA ARG A 171 10.17 17.77 12.67
C ARG A 171 10.31 16.35 12.17
N GLN A 172 9.26 15.75 11.60
CA GLN A 172 9.36 14.38 11.06
C GLN A 172 10.36 14.23 9.91
N VAL A 173 10.50 15.25 9.06
CA VAL A 173 11.49 15.24 7.98
C VAL A 173 12.89 15.40 8.55
N LEU A 174 13.08 16.33 9.49
CA LEU A 174 14.34 16.45 10.22
C LEU A 174 14.68 15.15 10.93
N ASP A 175 13.79 14.54 11.70
CA ASP A 175 14.02 13.28 12.42
C ASP A 175 14.41 12.11 11.48
N ARG A 176 13.96 12.13 10.22
CA ARG A 176 14.37 11.14 9.21
C ARG A 176 15.73 11.44 8.60
N MET A 177 16.15 12.70 8.59
CA MET A 177 17.42 13.16 8.02
C MET A 177 18.53 13.25 9.07
N THR A 178 18.17 13.55 10.31
CA THR A 178 19.09 13.64 11.43
C THR A 178 19.43 12.23 11.90
N LEU A 179 20.71 11.89 11.76
CA LEU A 179 21.24 10.69 12.37
C LEU A 179 21.41 11.01 13.87
N LEU A 180 20.76 10.26 14.75
CA LEU A 180 20.94 10.43 16.20
C LEU A 180 21.96 9.44 16.73
N CYS A 181 22.93 9.95 17.50
CA CYS A 181 23.94 9.12 18.14
C CYS A 181 23.28 8.09 19.07
N ALA A 182 23.55 6.82 18.83
CA ALA A 182 23.00 5.69 19.59
C ALA A 182 23.37 5.68 21.08
N TRP A 183 24.43 6.41 21.47
CA TRP A 183 24.89 6.46 22.86
C TRP A 183 24.35 7.69 23.60
N CYS A 184 24.52 8.89 23.05
CA CYS A 184 24.15 10.14 23.72
C CYS A 184 22.90 10.83 23.17
N ASN A 185 22.26 10.26 22.14
CA ASN A 185 21.05 10.75 21.49
C ASN A 185 21.13 12.17 20.91
N ARG A 186 22.35 12.71 20.74
CA ARG A 186 22.60 13.99 20.06
C ARG A 186 22.67 13.78 18.54
N GLU A 187 22.40 14.83 17.78
CA GLU A 187 22.58 14.84 16.33
C GLU A 187 24.03 14.48 15.96
N ALA A 188 24.17 13.46 15.12
CA ALA A 188 25.43 12.96 14.59
C ALA A 188 25.55 13.43 13.14
N ASN A 189 26.56 14.25 12.87
CA ASN A 189 26.87 14.68 11.52
C ASN A 189 27.89 13.70 10.90
N PRO A 190 27.59 13.08 9.74
CA PRO A 190 28.50 12.14 9.07
C PRO A 190 29.79 12.79 8.54
N GLU A 191 29.84 14.12 8.42
CA GLU A 191 31.03 14.86 7.97
C GLU A 191 31.99 15.21 9.13
N THR A 192 31.56 15.01 10.38
CA THR A 192 32.41 15.30 11.55
C THR A 192 33.43 14.19 11.77
N ASP A 193 34.66 14.59 12.08
CA ASP A 193 35.73 13.65 12.43
C ASP A 193 35.38 12.86 13.70
N GLY A 194 35.62 11.55 13.68
CA GLY A 194 35.18 10.61 14.72
C GLY A 194 33.72 10.13 14.62
N PHE A 195 33.03 10.37 13.50
CA PHE A 195 31.74 9.73 13.22
C PHE A 195 31.93 8.24 12.91
N HIS A 196 31.25 7.37 13.67
CA HIS A 196 31.27 5.92 13.44
C HIS A 196 29.89 5.40 13.08
N MET A 197 29.79 4.67 11.97
CA MET A 197 28.61 3.88 11.64
C MET A 197 28.93 2.39 11.76
N VAL A 198 28.21 1.71 12.64
CA VAL A 198 28.55 0.37 13.10
C VAL A 198 27.36 -0.56 12.95
N GLN A 199 27.62 -1.77 12.47
CA GLN A 199 26.64 -2.85 12.50
C GLN A 199 26.93 -3.74 13.70
N ALA A 200 26.04 -3.70 14.69
CA ALA A 200 26.13 -4.51 15.89
C ALA A 200 25.11 -5.65 15.80
N ALA A 201 25.59 -6.88 15.99
CA ALA A 201 24.73 -8.05 16.12
C ALA A 201 24.39 -8.30 17.59
N PHE A 202 23.10 -8.36 17.88
CA PHE A 202 22.54 -8.72 19.18
C PHE A 202 21.70 -9.99 19.04
N GLY A 203 22.19 -11.10 19.57
CA GLY A 203 21.49 -12.39 19.50
C GLY A 203 21.33 -12.90 18.06
N ALA A 204 20.13 -12.75 17.49
CA ALA A 204 19.79 -13.17 16.13
C ALA A 204 19.53 -11.99 15.17
N THR A 205 19.52 -10.75 15.67
CA THR A 205 19.30 -9.55 14.85
C THR A 205 20.62 -8.81 14.64
N GLN A 206 20.69 -8.04 13.56
CA GLN A 206 21.79 -7.12 13.28
C GLN A 206 21.21 -5.74 13.05
N GLU A 207 21.66 -4.77 13.84
CA GLU A 207 21.16 -3.42 13.83
C GLU A 207 22.28 -2.43 13.49
N ARG A 208 21.90 -1.31 12.88
CA ARG A 208 22.82 -0.23 12.52
C ARG A 208 22.74 0.85 13.58
N TYR A 209 23.90 1.18 14.15
CA TYR A 209 24.07 2.26 15.10
C TYR A 209 25.00 3.31 14.51
N CYS A 210 24.73 4.58 14.80
CA CYS A 210 25.61 5.68 14.47
C CYS A 210 26.08 6.36 15.75
N PHE A 211 27.32 6.83 15.78
CA PHE A 211 27.95 7.47 16.93
C PHE A 211 28.55 8.80 16.49
N CYS A 212 28.31 9.86 17.27
CA CYS A 212 28.77 11.21 16.97
C CYS A 212 30.26 11.45 17.28
N SER A 213 30.91 10.56 18.05
CA SER A 213 32.31 10.68 18.42
C SER A 213 32.92 9.32 18.77
N ASP A 214 34.26 9.25 18.72
CA ASP A 214 35.05 8.10 19.16
C ASP A 214 34.73 7.68 20.60
N GLU A 215 34.56 8.65 21.50
CA GLU A 215 34.23 8.39 22.91
C GLU A 215 32.88 7.66 23.05
N CYS A 216 31.87 8.08 22.28
CA CYS A 216 30.56 7.43 22.29
C CYS A 216 30.64 6.01 21.74
N TYR A 217 31.44 5.80 20.71
CA TYR A 217 31.66 4.48 20.13
C TYR A 217 32.43 3.56 21.09
N GLU A 218 33.49 4.04 21.73
CA GLU A 218 34.24 3.26 22.72
C GLU A 218 33.39 2.92 23.96
N ALA A 219 32.59 3.87 24.45
CA ALA A 219 31.70 3.62 25.56
C ALA A 219 30.68 2.52 25.24
N PHE A 220 30.12 2.55 24.02
CA PHE A 220 29.27 1.49 23.52
C PHE A 220 29.99 0.14 23.43
N ARG A 221 31.22 0.10 22.89
CA ARG A 221 32.03 -1.15 22.81
C ARG A 221 32.38 -1.73 24.17
N LYS A 222 32.62 -0.89 25.19
CA LYS A 222 32.93 -1.31 26.55
C LYS A 222 31.71 -1.90 27.24
N MET A 223 30.54 -1.27 27.09
CA MET A 223 29.31 -1.72 27.73
C MET A 223 28.66 -2.90 27.01
N TYR A 224 28.69 -2.91 25.68
CA TYR A 224 28.15 -3.96 24.85
C TYR A 224 29.29 -4.62 24.07
N PRO A 225 29.76 -5.81 24.47
CA PRO A 225 30.71 -6.61 23.70
C PRO A 225 29.97 -7.24 22.51
N ALA A 226 29.35 -6.40 21.69
CA ALA A 226 28.56 -6.79 20.55
C ALA A 226 29.48 -7.30 19.45
N ARG A 227 28.91 -8.18 18.64
CA ARG A 227 29.53 -8.73 17.43
C ARG A 227 29.56 -7.63 16.37
N VAL A 228 30.67 -6.90 16.27
CA VAL A 228 30.83 -5.73 15.39
C VAL A 228 31.40 -6.16 14.04
N HIS A 229 30.58 -6.75 13.17
CA HIS A 229 30.93 -6.89 11.75
C HIS A 229 29.72 -7.16 10.86
N ARG A 230 29.76 -6.67 9.62
CA ARG A 230 28.71 -6.86 8.60
C ARG A 230 28.37 -8.33 8.33
N ASN A 231 29.38 -9.20 8.39
CA ASN A 231 29.24 -10.63 8.09
C ASN A 231 29.38 -11.51 9.35
N CYS A 232 29.02 -11.01 10.54
CA CYS A 232 29.35 -11.73 11.77
C CYS A 232 28.67 -13.11 11.90
N TYR A 233 27.53 -13.35 11.25
CA TYR A 233 26.87 -14.65 11.24
C TYR A 233 27.34 -15.59 10.11
N GLU A 234 28.31 -15.16 9.30
CA GLU A 234 28.86 -15.97 8.20
C GLU A 234 30.30 -16.41 8.45
N ARG A 235 30.88 -15.99 9.57
CA ARG A 235 32.24 -16.33 9.99
C ARG A 235 32.20 -17.04 11.32
N ASP A 236 33.07 -18.04 11.48
CA ASP A 236 33.29 -18.71 12.74
C ASP A 236 33.91 -17.72 13.76
N CYS A 237 33.28 -17.62 14.93
CA CYS A 237 33.72 -16.73 16.00
C CYS A 237 35.06 -17.14 16.63
N ALA A 238 35.45 -18.42 16.55
CA ALA A 238 36.73 -18.89 17.07
C ALA A 238 37.93 -18.31 16.29
N THR A 239 37.75 -18.09 14.99
CA THR A 239 38.80 -17.60 14.06
C THR A 239 38.74 -16.09 13.82
N CYS A 240 37.77 -15.39 14.39
CA CYS A 240 37.52 -13.97 14.12
C CYS A 240 38.41 -13.05 14.99
N ASP A 241 39.21 -12.20 14.34
CA ASP A 241 40.05 -11.15 14.94
C ASP A 241 39.30 -9.82 15.18
N LEU A 242 38.07 -9.71 14.69
CA LEU A 242 37.27 -8.47 14.72
C LEU A 242 36.45 -8.32 16.02
N CYS A 243 36.42 -9.33 16.89
CA CYS A 243 35.63 -9.33 18.13
C CYS A 243 36.53 -9.40 19.37
N MET A 244 36.20 -8.62 20.40
CA MET A 244 36.90 -8.65 21.69
C MET A 244 36.53 -9.87 22.54
N LYS A 245 35.30 -10.40 22.40
CA LYS A 245 34.86 -11.65 23.01
C LYS A 245 34.74 -12.73 21.95
N ARG A 246 35.42 -13.86 22.16
CA ARG A 246 35.37 -15.05 21.31
C ARG A 246 34.40 -16.05 21.93
N TYR A 247 33.50 -16.58 21.12
CA TYR A 247 32.57 -17.64 21.52
C TYR A 247 32.97 -18.88 20.72
N SER A 248 33.26 -19.98 21.41
CA SER A 248 33.41 -21.29 20.77
C SER A 248 32.03 -21.89 20.54
N ASP A 249 31.82 -22.47 19.35
CA ASP A 249 30.56 -23.15 19.00
C ASP A 249 30.28 -24.36 19.92
N ASP A 250 31.27 -24.81 20.69
CA ASP A 250 31.17 -25.96 21.60
C ASP A 250 30.41 -25.67 22.91
N GLU A 251 30.18 -24.42 23.29
CA GLU A 251 29.53 -24.07 24.57
C GLU A 251 28.07 -23.59 24.44
N ASP A 252 27.63 -23.17 23.25
CA ASP A 252 26.25 -22.72 23.02
C ASP A 252 25.40 -23.87 22.44
N GLY A 253 25.10 -24.84 23.32
CA GLY A 253 24.05 -25.81 23.06
C GLY A 253 22.74 -25.11 22.68
N ILE A 254 22.34 -25.28 21.42
CA ILE A 254 21.01 -24.95 20.87
C ILE A 254 20.80 -23.46 20.54
N ARG A 255 21.41 -22.98 19.46
CA ARG A 255 20.81 -21.93 18.61
C ARG A 255 20.98 -22.28 17.14
N MET A 256 20.09 -23.14 16.63
CA MET A 256 19.95 -23.30 15.18
C MET A 256 19.51 -21.95 14.58
N LEU A 257 20.35 -21.40 13.71
CA LEU A 257 20.01 -20.20 12.95
C LEU A 257 19.03 -20.59 11.84
N ALA A 258 18.16 -19.67 11.40
CA ALA A 258 17.23 -19.92 10.29
C ALA A 258 17.93 -20.35 8.97
N LYS A 259 19.23 -20.04 8.84
CA LYS A 259 20.09 -20.49 7.72
C LYS A 259 20.34 -22.00 7.74
N ASP A 260 20.31 -22.63 8.91
CA ASP A 260 20.49 -24.07 9.07
C ASP A 260 19.27 -24.83 8.55
N TYR A 261 18.06 -24.28 8.75
CA TYR A 261 16.84 -24.77 8.10
C TYR A 261 16.94 -24.75 6.57
N LEU A 262 17.49 -23.68 5.99
CA LEU A 262 17.63 -23.56 4.52
C LEU A 262 18.65 -24.54 3.94
N LYS A 263 19.70 -24.90 4.69
CA LYS A 263 20.67 -25.92 4.28
C LYS A 263 20.08 -27.33 4.35
N ILE A 264 19.32 -27.64 5.40
CA ILE A 264 18.64 -28.93 5.57
C ILE A 264 17.64 -29.15 4.42
N VAL A 265 16.84 -28.12 4.10
CA VAL A 265 15.88 -28.19 2.97
C VAL A 265 16.56 -28.42 1.62
N LYS A 266 17.75 -27.82 1.41
CA LYS A 266 18.53 -28.03 0.18
C LYS A 266 19.05 -29.46 0.07
N GLN A 267 19.54 -30.06 1.16
CA GLN A 267 20.01 -31.44 1.17
C GLN A 267 18.89 -32.46 0.94
N THR A 268 17.70 -32.24 1.52
CA THR A 268 16.53 -33.10 1.24
C THR A 268 16.04 -33.03 -0.21
N ARG A 269 16.26 -31.92 -0.91
CA ARG A 269 15.91 -31.79 -2.34
C ARG A 269 16.91 -32.43 -3.29
N THR A 270 18.18 -32.57 -2.89
CA THR A 270 19.21 -33.23 -3.70
C THR A 270 19.34 -34.73 -3.43
N GLY A 271 18.70 -35.25 -2.38
CA GLY A 271 18.78 -36.67 -1.98
C GLY A 271 17.73 -37.61 -2.58
N ASN A 272 16.70 -37.10 -3.27
CA ASN A 272 15.64 -37.92 -3.90
C ASN A 272 15.82 -38.05 -5.43
N GLY A 273 17.06 -38.12 -5.90
CA GLY A 273 17.39 -38.09 -7.33
C GLY A 273 18.52 -39.02 -7.75
N HIS A 274 18.77 -40.11 -7.01
CA HIS A 274 19.54 -41.24 -7.53
C HIS A 274 18.97 -42.55 -6.96
N GLU A 275 18.81 -43.50 -7.87
CA GLU A 275 18.42 -44.91 -7.70
C GLU A 275 19.09 -45.61 -6.50
#